data_AF-A0AA42I340-F1
#
_entry.id   AF-A0AA42I340-F1
#
_cell.length_a   1.000
_cell.length_b   1.000
_cell.length_c   1.000
_cell.angle_alpha   90.00
_cell.angle_beta   90.00
_cell.angle_gamma   90.00
#
_symmetry.space_group_name_H-M   'P 1'
#
loop_
_entity.id
_entity.type
_entity.pdbx_description
1 polymer ?
#
loop_
_entity_poly.entity_id
_entity_poly.type
_entity_poly.pdbx_seq_one_letter_code
_entity_poly.pdbx_strand_id
1 'polypeptide(L)'
;MKLLRLKITDPAGFRSLPYGFEHHFRTEWSLEDELAQPDGFAPFVCAGPNGSGKSNLLEALAAIFFQLEILRVRRSFLPEVLQNSDQDFSPVAFELEYLIRIPAEYRGPNSPEWAKVGVWKNPGESVRFQWENQSDFDTDVYEVFKGGHADILLPQYVLGYSSGENEILSLPFFKMRFVQFDEYWTALAKQLPYPGRPDARLAYLDSGFSQAILLCNLLFQDETTLQPFREDVGIEALKEFRILIRRSIPLTRQQAEAFTAGDYVQPGYTQDGYFADNAAINLDPETGDYRLKLLHGLEGDERTSIIEKLKRCATLHFNDEATDTLILDYWVNERTKDAFRDNFDDSALSLFQALQVLLTLNLYSVSDALKSDLYTSTSHYVGETVPTLASDQRIMRFKFVRFTKQGAARQMMLKELSDGEHQLLHSLGLCLLFRDTNSLFLLDEPETHFNPDWRANFISRLRQCLPGKGEFAQEMLITTHTPFLISDSKPEKVLVFAKDKSSGEVSISHPPYNTLGASINKITMNTFGKRETIGGHAQALLEALRARFEQGGQDKEALITEIHQQLGDSVEKVLLIKAILDGDQPSNGEAQS
;
A
#
# COMPACT_ATOMS: atom_id res chain seq x y z
N MET A 1 3.09 -11.48 10.41
CA MET A 1 2.61 -12.48 9.44
C MET A 1 3.78 -13.06 8.67
N LYS A 2 3.69 -14.31 8.19
CA LYS A 2 4.58 -14.94 7.19
C LYS A 2 3.74 -15.78 6.23
N LEU A 3 3.72 -15.45 4.94
CA LEU A 3 2.97 -16.22 3.94
C LEU A 3 3.63 -17.59 3.71
N LEU A 4 2.84 -18.66 3.60
CA LEU A 4 3.35 -20.02 3.37
C LEU A 4 2.98 -20.51 1.97
N ARG A 5 1.69 -20.44 1.62
CA ARG A 5 1.16 -21.01 0.38
C ARG A 5 -0.06 -20.23 -0.11
N LEU A 6 -0.16 -20.02 -1.41
CA LEU A 6 -1.38 -19.54 -2.07
C LEU A 6 -1.72 -20.48 -3.22
N LYS A 7 -3.00 -20.87 -3.32
CA LYS A 7 -3.53 -21.62 -4.44
C LYS A 7 -4.83 -20.99 -4.94
N ILE A 8 -4.94 -20.80 -6.25
CA ILE A 8 -6.17 -20.36 -6.91
C ILE A 8 -6.93 -21.58 -7.38
N THR A 9 -8.05 -21.87 -6.72
CA THR A 9 -8.96 -22.97 -7.06
C THR A 9 -10.22 -22.47 -7.77
N ASP A 10 -10.29 -21.17 -8.06
CA ASP A 10 -11.32 -20.54 -8.89
C ASP A 10 -11.32 -21.15 -10.30
N PRO A 11 -12.41 -21.79 -10.77
CA PRO A 11 -12.47 -22.36 -12.10
C PRO A 11 -12.21 -21.37 -13.24
N ALA A 12 -12.52 -20.08 -13.03
CA ALA A 12 -12.22 -19.01 -13.99
C ALA A 12 -10.78 -18.48 -13.87
N GLY A 13 -10.01 -18.98 -12.88
CA GLY A 13 -8.76 -18.38 -12.44
C GLY A 13 -8.97 -17.04 -11.76
N PHE A 14 -7.87 -16.35 -11.49
CA PHE A 14 -7.87 -14.97 -11.02
C PHE A 14 -7.00 -14.13 -11.94
N ARG A 15 -7.65 -13.40 -12.86
CA ARG A 15 -6.98 -12.55 -13.85
C ARG A 15 -6.02 -13.37 -14.72
N SER A 16 -4.72 -13.11 -14.63
CA SER A 16 -3.72 -13.90 -15.35
C SER A 16 -3.30 -15.16 -14.61
N LEU A 17 -3.69 -15.35 -13.34
CA LEU A 17 -3.39 -16.55 -12.56
C LEU A 17 -4.41 -17.63 -12.94
N PRO A 18 -4.00 -18.73 -13.59
CA PRO A 18 -4.94 -19.76 -14.04
C PRO A 18 -5.50 -20.57 -12.86
N TYR A 19 -6.58 -21.30 -13.12
CA TYR A 19 -7.05 -22.36 -12.22
C TYR A 19 -5.92 -23.34 -11.91
N GLY A 20 -5.74 -23.67 -10.63
CA GLY A 20 -4.68 -24.55 -10.15
C GLY A 20 -3.34 -23.85 -9.96
N PHE A 21 -3.21 -22.54 -10.23
CA PHE A 21 -2.02 -21.79 -9.86
C PHE A 21 -1.72 -21.96 -8.38
N GLU A 22 -0.49 -22.35 -8.05
CA GLU A 22 -0.06 -22.66 -6.70
C GLU A 22 1.37 -22.18 -6.48
N HIS A 23 1.60 -21.47 -5.39
CA HIS A 23 2.93 -20.99 -5.02
C HIS A 23 3.17 -21.20 -3.52
N HIS A 24 4.33 -21.78 -3.21
CA HIS A 24 4.87 -21.88 -1.87
C HIS A 24 5.94 -20.81 -1.69
N PHE A 25 5.73 -19.89 -0.75
CA PHE A 25 6.63 -18.77 -0.49
C PHE A 25 7.90 -19.20 0.24
N ARG A 26 7.84 -20.31 0.98
CA ARG A 26 8.92 -20.84 1.81
C ARG A 26 8.91 -22.36 1.78
N THR A 27 10.09 -22.94 1.83
CA THR A 27 10.30 -24.35 2.22
C THR A 27 10.29 -24.46 3.75
N GLU A 28 10.07 -25.66 4.29
CA GLU A 28 10.17 -25.92 5.74
C GLU A 28 11.51 -25.43 6.31
N TRP A 29 12.62 -25.79 5.65
CA TRP A 29 13.96 -25.37 6.08
C TRP A 29 14.14 -23.85 6.07
N SER A 30 13.74 -23.17 4.99
CA SER A 30 13.88 -21.71 4.90
C SER A 30 12.99 -20.97 5.91
N LEU A 31 11.85 -21.57 6.26
CA LEU A 31 10.96 -21.03 7.28
C LEU A 31 11.59 -21.17 8.66
N GLU A 32 12.12 -22.34 9.01
CA GLU A 32 12.82 -22.56 10.28
C GLU A 32 14.00 -21.59 10.45
N ASP A 33 14.82 -21.40 9.42
CA ASP A 33 15.95 -20.45 9.45
C ASP A 33 15.48 -19.00 9.62
N GLU A 34 14.42 -18.58 8.92
CA GLU A 34 13.85 -17.23 9.06
C GLU A 34 13.22 -17.01 10.44
N LEU A 35 12.62 -18.03 11.04
CA LEU A 35 12.06 -17.97 12.40
C LEU A 35 13.16 -18.00 13.48
N ALA A 36 14.30 -18.67 13.21
CA ALA A 36 15.44 -18.73 14.12
C ALA A 36 16.35 -17.49 14.06
N GLN A 37 16.36 -16.79 12.92
CA GLN A 37 17.10 -15.55 12.71
C GLN A 37 16.15 -14.35 12.54
N PRO A 38 15.50 -13.87 13.62
CA PRO A 38 14.53 -12.77 13.54
C PRO A 38 15.16 -11.43 13.11
N ASP A 39 16.49 -11.31 13.15
CA ASP A 39 17.23 -10.10 12.81
C ASP A 39 17.37 -9.91 11.29
N GLY A 40 16.27 -9.56 10.63
CA GLY A 40 16.32 -9.11 9.25
C GLY A 40 14.99 -9.17 8.53
N PHE A 41 14.26 -8.06 8.55
CA PHE A 41 13.19 -7.86 7.57
C PHE A 41 13.75 -8.02 6.15
N ALA A 42 13.09 -8.82 5.33
CA ALA A 42 13.47 -9.03 3.94
C ALA A 42 12.20 -9.23 3.09
N PRO A 43 11.86 -8.28 2.19
CA PRO A 43 10.69 -8.39 1.34
C PRO A 43 10.89 -9.46 0.26
N PHE A 44 9.80 -10.04 -0.22
CA PHE A 44 9.79 -10.77 -1.48
C PHE A 44 9.81 -9.79 -2.66
N VAL A 45 10.79 -9.93 -3.54
CA VAL A 45 10.93 -9.14 -4.76
C VAL A 45 10.42 -9.94 -5.94
N CYS A 46 9.24 -9.57 -6.44
CA CYS A 46 8.59 -10.17 -7.60
C CYS A 46 9.12 -9.51 -8.88
N ALA A 47 9.88 -10.28 -9.67
CA ALA A 47 10.50 -9.84 -10.92
C ALA A 47 10.00 -10.65 -12.12
N GLY A 48 10.09 -10.09 -13.32
CA GLY A 48 9.71 -10.77 -14.57
C GLY A 48 9.02 -9.86 -15.59
N PRO A 49 8.75 -10.36 -16.81
CA PRO A 49 8.18 -9.58 -17.90
C PRO A 49 6.83 -8.93 -17.58
N ASN A 50 6.41 -7.93 -18.37
CA ASN A 50 5.08 -7.34 -18.24
C ASN A 50 4.00 -8.41 -18.52
N GLY A 51 2.92 -8.41 -17.73
CA GLY A 51 1.84 -9.38 -17.88
C GLY A 51 2.17 -10.82 -17.46
N SER A 52 3.30 -11.05 -16.76
CA SER A 52 3.67 -12.36 -16.23
C SER A 52 2.90 -12.77 -14.95
N GLY A 53 2.06 -11.88 -14.41
CA GLY A 53 1.24 -12.16 -13.22
C GLY A 53 1.77 -11.59 -11.89
N LYS A 54 2.84 -10.79 -11.91
CA LYS A 54 3.46 -10.18 -10.69
C LYS A 54 2.42 -9.41 -9.86
N SER A 55 1.81 -8.40 -10.45
CA SER A 55 0.79 -7.57 -9.78
C SER A 55 -0.47 -8.36 -9.47
N ASN A 56 -0.81 -9.37 -10.29
CA ASN A 56 -1.97 -10.23 -10.06
C ASN A 56 -1.82 -11.11 -8.81
N LEU A 57 -0.59 -11.48 -8.40
CA LEU A 57 -0.34 -12.13 -7.12
C LEU A 57 -0.70 -11.19 -5.94
N LEU A 58 -0.22 -9.94 -5.98
CA LEU A 58 -0.54 -8.94 -4.94
C LEU A 58 -2.04 -8.67 -4.90
N GLU A 59 -2.68 -8.52 -6.06
CA GLU A 59 -4.12 -8.32 -6.17
C GLU A 59 -4.93 -9.49 -5.62
N ALA A 60 -4.49 -10.74 -5.86
CA ALA A 60 -5.15 -11.93 -5.31
C ALA A 60 -5.10 -11.93 -3.78
N LEU A 61 -3.93 -11.62 -3.20
CA LEU A 61 -3.78 -11.50 -1.76
C LEU A 61 -4.66 -10.37 -1.20
N ALA A 62 -4.65 -9.19 -1.82
CA ALA A 62 -5.50 -8.06 -1.41
C ALA A 62 -7.00 -8.42 -1.47
N ALA A 63 -7.44 -9.12 -2.52
CA ALA A 63 -8.82 -9.55 -2.67
C ALA A 63 -9.23 -10.62 -1.63
N ILE A 64 -8.34 -11.57 -1.31
CA ILE A 64 -8.58 -12.58 -0.29
C ILE A 64 -8.69 -11.94 1.10
N PHE A 65 -7.76 -11.05 1.46
CA PHE A 65 -7.81 -10.36 2.75
C PHE A 65 -8.99 -9.39 2.86
N PHE A 66 -9.43 -8.81 1.75
CA PHE A 66 -10.69 -8.07 1.71
C PHE A 66 -11.88 -8.95 2.08
N GLN A 67 -11.99 -10.15 1.49
CA GLN A 67 -13.08 -11.07 1.82
C GLN A 67 -13.05 -11.50 3.30
N LEU A 68 -11.86 -11.71 3.87
CA LEU A 68 -11.70 -11.99 5.31
C LEU A 68 -12.09 -10.80 6.18
N GLU A 69 -11.73 -9.58 5.76
CA GLU A 69 -12.04 -8.36 6.51
C GLU A 69 -13.55 -8.09 6.55
N ILE A 70 -14.27 -8.36 5.46
CA ILE A 70 -15.74 -8.26 5.44
C ILE A 70 -16.39 -9.20 6.47
N LEU A 71 -15.82 -10.38 6.74
CA LEU A 71 -16.33 -11.26 7.79
C LEU A 71 -16.06 -10.74 9.21
N ARG A 72 -14.97 -9.99 9.39
CA ARG A 72 -14.54 -9.45 10.69
C ARG A 72 -15.31 -8.18 11.05
N VAL A 73 -15.50 -7.28 10.10
CA VAL A 73 -16.18 -6.00 10.32
C VAL A 73 -17.61 -6.26 10.81
N ARG A 74 -18.04 -5.48 11.80
CA ARG A 74 -19.38 -5.64 12.40
C ARG A 74 -20.47 -5.50 11.33
N ARG A 75 -21.36 -6.49 11.26
CA ARG A 75 -22.49 -6.50 10.31
C ARG A 75 -23.34 -5.22 10.33
N SER A 76 -23.48 -4.58 11.48
CA SER A 76 -24.23 -3.33 11.63
C SER A 76 -23.65 -2.13 10.88
N PHE A 77 -22.36 -2.19 10.51
CA PHE A 77 -21.64 -1.16 9.77
C PHE A 77 -21.34 -1.55 8.33
N LEU A 78 -21.60 -2.81 7.96
CA LEU A 78 -21.49 -3.23 6.57
C LEU A 78 -22.68 -2.70 5.77
N PRO A 79 -22.47 -2.12 4.58
CA PRO A 79 -23.52 -1.86 3.60
C PRO A 79 -24.38 -3.11 3.35
N GLU A 80 -25.68 -2.96 3.12
CA GLU A 80 -26.60 -4.10 2.90
C GLU A 80 -26.11 -5.05 1.80
N VAL A 81 -25.57 -4.49 0.71
CA VAL A 81 -24.98 -5.23 -0.41
C VAL A 81 -23.85 -6.17 0.05
N LEU A 82 -23.09 -5.75 1.07
CA LEU A 82 -21.96 -6.50 1.63
C LEU A 82 -22.38 -7.47 2.77
N GLN A 83 -23.62 -7.44 3.25
CA GLN A 83 -24.08 -8.29 4.35
C GLN A 83 -24.48 -9.71 3.93
N ASN A 84 -24.76 -9.94 2.64
CA ASN A 84 -25.17 -11.25 2.13
C ASN A 84 -24.00 -12.23 2.07
N SER A 85 -24.20 -13.47 2.53
CA SER A 85 -23.16 -14.51 2.61
C SER A 85 -22.73 -15.07 1.24
N ASP A 86 -23.56 -14.87 0.21
CA ASP A 86 -23.47 -15.54 -1.09
C ASP A 86 -22.74 -14.67 -2.14
N GLN A 87 -21.86 -13.77 -1.69
CA GLN A 87 -21.16 -12.86 -2.60
C GLN A 87 -20.00 -13.56 -3.34
N ASP A 88 -20.15 -13.63 -4.66
CA ASP A 88 -19.15 -14.10 -5.62
C ASP A 88 -18.04 -13.07 -5.85
N PHE A 89 -17.41 -12.61 -4.76
CA PHE A 89 -16.16 -11.86 -4.87
C PHE A 89 -15.10 -12.72 -5.52
N SER A 90 -14.45 -12.18 -6.56
CA SER A 90 -13.30 -12.81 -7.18
C SER A 90 -12.04 -12.63 -6.30
N PRO A 91 -11.22 -13.68 -6.08
CA PRO A 91 -11.44 -15.05 -6.53
C PRO A 91 -12.58 -15.73 -5.75
N VAL A 92 -13.44 -16.49 -6.47
CA VAL A 92 -14.57 -17.20 -5.85
C VAL A 92 -14.16 -18.50 -5.17
N ALA A 93 -12.94 -19.00 -5.45
CA ALA A 93 -12.34 -20.12 -4.74
C ALA A 93 -10.81 -20.01 -4.66
N PHE A 94 -10.27 -20.34 -3.49
CA PHE A 94 -8.83 -20.28 -3.21
C PHE A 94 -8.47 -21.04 -1.94
N GLU A 95 -7.18 -21.31 -1.76
CA GLU A 95 -6.56 -21.75 -0.51
C GLU A 95 -5.39 -20.82 -0.18
N LEU A 96 -5.25 -20.41 1.07
CA LEU A 96 -4.17 -19.55 1.56
C LEU A 96 -3.71 -20.06 2.93
N GLU A 97 -2.40 -20.22 3.09
CA GLU A 97 -1.78 -20.60 4.36
C GLU A 97 -0.75 -19.56 4.78
N TYR A 98 -0.75 -19.19 6.06
CA TYR A 98 0.23 -18.28 6.63
C TYR A 98 0.45 -18.53 8.13
N LEU A 99 1.56 -17.99 8.64
CA LEU A 99 1.79 -17.82 10.06
C LEU A 99 1.42 -16.39 10.48
N ILE A 100 0.80 -16.24 11.64
CA ILE A 100 0.55 -14.95 12.28
C ILE A 100 1.10 -14.99 13.70
N ARG A 101 1.76 -13.91 14.12
CA ARG A 101 2.33 -13.84 15.46
C ARG A 101 1.26 -13.43 16.44
N ILE A 102 1.05 -14.23 17.48
CA ILE A 102 0.03 -13.98 18.49
C ILE A 102 0.59 -13.01 19.53
N PRO A 103 -0.13 -11.90 19.85
CA PRO A 103 0.31 -10.97 20.88
C PRO A 103 0.55 -11.65 22.23
N ALA A 104 1.53 -11.17 23.00
CA ALA A 104 1.95 -11.80 24.25
C ALA A 104 0.81 -11.94 25.27
N GLU A 105 -0.11 -10.99 25.31
CA GLU A 105 -1.31 -10.99 26.17
C GLU A 105 -2.28 -12.16 25.91
N TYR A 106 -2.18 -12.80 24.74
CA TYR A 106 -3.01 -13.95 24.35
C TYR A 106 -2.26 -15.28 24.38
N ARG A 107 -1.01 -15.29 24.86
CA ARG A 107 -0.15 -16.49 24.93
C ARG A 107 0.03 -16.93 26.38
N GLY A 108 -0.10 -18.23 26.62
CA GLY A 108 0.35 -18.85 27.86
C GLY A 108 1.88 -18.92 27.93
N PRO A 109 2.47 -19.20 29.12
CA PRO A 109 3.92 -19.24 29.30
C PRO A 109 4.69 -20.20 28.38
N ASN A 110 4.02 -21.27 27.92
CA ASN A 110 4.60 -22.29 27.04
C ASN A 110 4.04 -22.25 25.60
N SER A 111 3.17 -21.28 25.30
CA SER A 111 2.53 -21.21 23.98
C SER A 111 3.52 -20.73 22.92
N PRO A 112 3.48 -21.28 21.70
CA PRO A 112 4.34 -20.81 20.62
C PRO A 112 3.99 -19.37 20.24
N GLU A 113 4.92 -18.69 19.57
CA GLU A 113 4.68 -17.31 19.13
C GLU A 113 3.77 -17.23 17.90
N TRP A 114 3.77 -18.28 17.08
CA TRP A 114 3.17 -18.28 15.75
C TRP A 114 1.97 -19.23 15.69
N ALA A 115 0.82 -18.68 15.31
CA ALA A 115 -0.35 -19.45 14.91
C ALA A 115 -0.27 -19.76 13.42
N LYS A 116 -0.50 -21.01 13.05
CA LYS A 116 -0.68 -21.45 11.66
C LYS A 116 -2.14 -21.34 11.28
N VAL A 117 -2.41 -20.58 10.24
CA VAL A 117 -3.77 -20.28 9.77
C VAL A 117 -3.94 -20.80 8.35
N GLY A 118 -4.92 -21.70 8.18
CA GLY A 118 -5.40 -22.15 6.88
C GLY A 118 -6.68 -21.41 6.53
N VAL A 119 -6.76 -20.84 5.33
CA VAL A 119 -7.91 -20.11 4.79
C VAL A 119 -8.33 -20.76 3.48
N TRP A 120 -9.63 -20.95 3.28
CA TRP A 120 -10.14 -21.47 2.02
C TRP A 120 -11.53 -20.95 1.69
N LYS A 121 -11.86 -20.99 0.39
CA LYS A 121 -13.19 -20.72 -0.14
C LYS A 121 -13.47 -21.69 -1.29
N ASN A 122 -14.67 -22.26 -1.32
CA ASN A 122 -15.17 -23.03 -2.47
C ASN A 122 -16.21 -22.20 -3.24
N PRO A 123 -16.46 -22.49 -4.54
CA PRO A 123 -17.47 -21.76 -5.31
C PRO A 123 -18.85 -21.80 -4.64
N GLY A 124 -19.49 -20.63 -4.50
CA GLY A 124 -20.79 -20.49 -3.83
C GLY A 124 -20.77 -20.61 -2.30
N GLU A 125 -19.60 -20.76 -1.67
CA GLU A 125 -19.45 -20.73 -0.21
C GLU A 125 -18.81 -19.43 0.28
N SER A 126 -19.10 -19.02 1.52
CA SER A 126 -18.34 -17.97 2.19
C SER A 126 -16.93 -18.44 2.55
N VAL A 127 -15.96 -17.51 2.57
CA VAL A 127 -14.58 -17.80 3.01
C VAL A 127 -14.55 -18.32 4.45
N ARG A 128 -13.69 -19.27 4.74
CA ARG A 128 -13.48 -19.86 6.07
C ARG A 128 -12.01 -19.82 6.43
N PHE A 129 -11.70 -19.82 7.71
CA PHE A 129 -10.34 -19.94 8.22
C PHE A 129 -10.30 -20.84 9.45
N GLN A 130 -9.14 -21.45 9.69
CA GLN A 130 -8.90 -22.36 10.79
C GLN A 130 -7.54 -22.05 11.45
N TRP A 131 -7.53 -22.08 12.79
CA TRP A 131 -6.29 -22.10 13.57
C TRP A 131 -5.81 -23.55 13.68
N GLU A 132 -4.81 -23.92 12.88
CA GLU A 132 -4.40 -25.32 12.75
C GLU A 132 -3.68 -25.85 13.99
N ASN A 133 -2.79 -25.05 14.57
CA ASN A 133 -2.00 -25.41 15.75
C ASN A 133 -2.58 -24.84 17.05
N GLN A 134 -3.91 -24.69 17.14
CA GLN A 134 -4.59 -24.13 18.30
C GLN A 134 -4.29 -24.92 19.59
N SER A 135 -4.15 -26.25 19.48
CA SER A 135 -3.84 -27.13 20.62
C SER A 135 -2.54 -26.80 21.33
N ASP A 136 -1.64 -26.08 20.67
CA ASP A 136 -0.34 -25.70 21.22
C ASP A 136 -0.44 -24.44 22.10
N PHE A 137 -1.61 -23.78 22.11
CA PHE A 137 -1.88 -22.59 22.91
C PHE A 137 -2.69 -22.97 24.16
N ASP A 138 -2.16 -22.64 25.34
CA ASP A 138 -2.75 -22.95 26.65
C ASP A 138 -3.79 -21.90 27.07
N THR A 139 -4.68 -21.57 26.15
CA THR A 139 -5.67 -20.51 26.32
C THR A 139 -7.06 -21.14 26.30
N ASP A 140 -7.88 -20.92 27.33
CA ASP A 140 -9.30 -21.26 27.25
C ASP A 140 -9.97 -20.29 26.27
N VAL A 141 -10.02 -20.74 25.02
CA VAL A 141 -10.33 -19.94 23.85
C VAL A 141 -11.78 -19.43 23.87
N TYR A 142 -12.67 -20.03 24.67
CA TYR A 142 -14.05 -19.56 24.81
C TYR A 142 -14.21 -18.43 25.84
N GLU A 143 -13.39 -18.37 26.89
CA GLU A 143 -13.48 -17.32 27.92
C GLU A 143 -12.75 -16.03 27.53
N VAL A 144 -11.65 -16.12 26.79
CA VAL A 144 -10.81 -14.96 26.43
C VAL A 144 -11.37 -14.17 25.23
N PHE A 145 -12.06 -14.81 24.29
CA PHE A 145 -12.35 -14.24 22.97
C PHE A 145 -13.85 -14.08 22.68
N LYS A 146 -14.57 -13.27 23.48
CA LYS A 146 -16.02 -12.92 23.36
C LYS A 146 -16.44 -12.26 22.02
N GLY A 147 -15.96 -12.74 20.87
CA GLY A 147 -16.12 -12.17 19.53
C GLY A 147 -15.47 -12.95 18.37
N GLY A 148 -14.78 -14.09 18.62
CA GLY A 148 -14.16 -14.93 17.58
C GLY A 148 -12.65 -14.69 17.37
N HIS A 149 -11.94 -15.64 16.73
CA HIS A 149 -10.47 -15.60 16.58
C HIS A 149 -9.97 -14.64 15.50
N ALA A 150 -10.86 -14.08 14.68
CA ALA A 150 -10.50 -13.27 13.52
C ALA A 150 -9.61 -12.07 13.89
N ASP A 151 -9.85 -11.41 15.02
CA ASP A 151 -9.11 -10.21 15.41
C ASP A 151 -7.62 -10.45 15.65
N ILE A 152 -7.23 -11.66 16.06
CA ILE A 152 -5.83 -12.03 16.35
C ILE A 152 -5.21 -12.93 15.27
N LEU A 153 -6.03 -13.63 14.49
CA LEU A 153 -5.55 -14.51 13.42
C LEU A 153 -5.37 -13.79 12.09
N LEU A 154 -6.02 -12.65 11.89
CA LEU A 154 -5.81 -11.79 10.73
C LEU A 154 -4.68 -10.78 10.99
N PRO A 155 -3.98 -10.31 9.95
CA PRO A 155 -3.01 -9.23 10.10
C PRO A 155 -3.71 -7.98 10.66
N GLN A 156 -2.98 -7.21 11.48
CA GLN A 156 -3.48 -5.95 12.02
C GLN A 156 -3.71 -4.94 10.90
N TYR A 157 -2.88 -4.98 9.85
CA TYR A 157 -3.10 -4.21 8.63
C TYR A 157 -2.70 -4.97 7.38
N VAL A 158 -3.44 -4.73 6.30
CA VAL A 158 -3.01 -5.02 4.94
C VAL A 158 -2.87 -3.69 4.23
N LEU A 159 -1.68 -3.42 3.71
CA LEU A 159 -1.28 -2.12 3.20
C LEU A 159 -0.94 -2.25 1.72
N GLY A 160 -1.64 -1.49 0.87
CA GLY A 160 -1.44 -1.50 -0.58
C GLY A 160 -0.82 -0.20 -1.08
N TYR A 161 0.07 -0.30 -2.05
CA TYR A 161 0.59 0.82 -2.82
C TYR A 161 0.75 0.39 -4.27
N SER A 162 0.38 1.22 -5.24
CA SER A 162 0.74 1.04 -6.64
C SER A 162 1.20 2.36 -7.24
N SER A 163 2.21 2.28 -8.11
CA SER A 163 2.68 3.43 -8.88
C SER A 163 2.01 3.48 -10.26
N GLY A 164 1.64 4.68 -10.71
CA GLY A 164 1.05 4.91 -12.03
C GLY A 164 -0.49 4.83 -12.06
N GLU A 165 -1.07 4.89 -13.26
CA GLU A 165 -2.53 4.96 -13.46
C GLU A 165 -3.23 3.59 -13.38
N ASN A 166 -2.47 2.49 -13.48
CA ASN A 166 -3.02 1.13 -13.45
C ASN A 166 -3.22 0.64 -12.01
N GLU A 167 -4.08 1.33 -11.26
CA GLU A 167 -4.26 1.14 -9.82
C GLU A 167 -5.11 -0.10 -9.48
N ILE A 168 -5.02 -1.22 -10.18
CA ILE A 168 -6.00 -2.29 -9.97
C ILE A 168 -5.84 -2.97 -8.60
N LEU A 169 -4.62 -2.98 -8.05
CA LEU A 169 -4.36 -3.36 -6.66
C LEU A 169 -5.20 -2.54 -5.67
N SER A 170 -5.56 -1.30 -5.99
CA SER A 170 -6.27 -0.40 -5.09
C SER A 170 -7.72 -0.78 -4.82
N LEU A 171 -8.36 -1.56 -5.70
CA LEU A 171 -9.81 -1.77 -5.67
C LEU A 171 -10.32 -2.33 -4.32
N PRO A 172 -9.76 -3.42 -3.75
CA PRO A 172 -10.20 -3.92 -2.45
C PRO A 172 -10.05 -2.89 -1.32
N PHE A 173 -9.01 -2.05 -1.38
CA PHE A 173 -8.77 -1.01 -0.40
C PHE A 173 -9.72 0.19 -0.57
N PHE A 174 -10.06 0.57 -1.79
CA PHE A 174 -11.08 1.59 -2.06
C PHE A 174 -12.46 1.14 -1.57
N LYS A 175 -12.83 -0.13 -1.78
CA LYS A 175 -14.05 -0.70 -1.19
C LYS A 175 -14.03 -0.54 0.33
N MET A 176 -12.94 -0.90 0.99
CA MET A 176 -12.84 -0.72 2.45
C MET A 176 -12.86 0.74 2.90
N ARG A 177 -12.38 1.66 2.08
CA ARG A 177 -12.48 3.10 2.37
C ARG A 177 -13.92 3.59 2.37
N PHE A 178 -14.76 3.09 1.46
CA PHE A 178 -16.19 3.37 1.49
C PHE A 178 -16.88 2.71 2.69
N VAL A 179 -16.48 1.48 3.06
CA VAL A 179 -16.97 0.85 4.30
C VAL A 179 -16.60 1.70 5.53
N GLN A 180 -15.39 2.25 5.60
CA GLN A 180 -14.97 3.17 6.68
C GLN A 180 -15.82 4.46 6.71
N PHE A 181 -16.14 5.01 5.53
CA PHE A 181 -17.02 6.16 5.44
C PHE A 181 -18.44 5.81 5.93
N ASP A 182 -18.99 4.69 5.47
CA ASP A 182 -20.34 4.21 5.85
C ASP A 182 -20.42 3.84 7.34
N GLU A 183 -19.32 3.36 7.93
CA GLU A 183 -19.19 3.10 9.38
C GLU A 183 -19.46 4.38 10.18
N TYR A 184 -18.75 5.48 9.87
CA TYR A 184 -18.95 6.75 10.55
C TYR A 184 -20.31 7.38 10.20
N TRP A 185 -20.73 7.31 8.94
CA TRP A 185 -22.02 7.83 8.50
C TRP A 185 -23.18 7.16 9.25
N THR A 186 -23.12 5.84 9.41
CA THR A 186 -24.10 5.06 10.18
C THR A 186 -24.07 5.42 11.66
N ALA A 187 -22.88 5.59 12.25
CA ALA A 187 -22.76 6.04 13.63
C ALA A 187 -23.40 7.42 13.83
N LEU A 188 -23.21 8.35 12.89
CA LEU A 188 -23.81 9.67 12.92
C LEU A 188 -25.35 9.64 12.75
N ALA A 189 -25.83 8.82 11.81
CA ALA A 189 -27.27 8.65 11.56
C ALA A 189 -28.00 8.03 12.75
N LYS A 190 -27.39 7.03 13.40
CA LYS A 190 -27.96 6.30 14.54
C LYS A 190 -27.55 6.85 15.91
N GLN A 191 -26.81 7.97 15.95
CA GLN A 191 -26.25 8.57 17.17
C GLN A 191 -25.45 7.58 18.04
N LEU A 192 -24.70 6.69 17.40
CA LEU A 192 -23.85 5.74 18.09
C LEU A 192 -22.52 6.42 18.47
N PRO A 193 -21.92 6.05 19.61
CA PRO A 193 -20.58 6.50 19.94
C PRO A 193 -19.59 5.98 18.90
N TYR A 194 -18.71 6.85 18.42
CA TYR A 194 -17.65 6.50 17.47
C TYR A 194 -16.28 6.57 18.17
N PRO A 195 -15.44 5.53 18.09
CA PRO A 195 -14.16 5.46 18.81
C PRO A 195 -13.09 6.42 18.26
N GLY A 196 -13.36 7.08 17.13
CA GLY A 196 -12.44 8.03 16.51
C GLY A 196 -11.31 7.39 15.70
N ARG A 197 -11.44 6.11 15.37
CA ARG A 197 -10.54 5.35 14.49
C ARG A 197 -11.37 4.37 13.64
N PRO A 198 -10.97 4.08 12.40
CA PRO A 198 -11.67 3.11 11.56
C PRO A 198 -11.56 1.69 12.15
N ASP A 199 -12.61 0.89 12.02
CA ASP A 199 -12.53 -0.54 12.35
C ASP A 199 -11.71 -1.28 11.27
N ALA A 200 -11.85 -0.88 10.01
CA ALA A 200 -11.25 -1.56 8.87
C ALA A 200 -9.70 -1.50 8.83
N ARG A 201 -9.08 -2.63 8.52
CA ARG A 201 -7.62 -2.86 8.56
C ARG A 201 -6.92 -2.79 7.20
N LEU A 202 -7.66 -2.60 6.12
CA LEU A 202 -7.10 -2.38 4.79
C LEU A 202 -6.89 -0.87 4.56
N ALA A 203 -5.66 -0.48 4.25
CA ALA A 203 -5.34 0.89 3.88
C ALA A 203 -4.50 0.92 2.58
N TYR A 204 -4.79 1.92 1.73
CA TYR A 204 -4.08 2.12 0.47
C TYR A 204 -3.41 3.47 0.43
N LEU A 205 -2.18 3.48 -0.06
CA LEU A 205 -1.34 4.64 -0.17
C LEU A 205 -1.64 5.34 -1.48
N ASP A 206 -2.42 6.40 -1.39
CA ASP A 206 -2.64 7.32 -2.50
C ASP A 206 -2.19 8.74 -2.15
N SER A 207 -2.31 9.63 -3.13
CA SER A 207 -1.99 11.04 -2.96
C SER A 207 -2.86 11.75 -1.91
N GLY A 208 -4.02 11.18 -1.54
CA GLY A 208 -4.95 11.70 -0.53
C GLY A 208 -4.42 11.55 0.88
N PHE A 209 -3.78 10.42 1.20
CA PHE A 209 -3.21 10.15 2.53
C PHE A 209 -1.72 10.52 2.67
N SER A 210 -1.01 10.72 1.56
CA SER A 210 0.44 11.00 1.56
C SER A 210 0.85 12.14 2.52
N GLN A 211 0.10 13.24 2.55
CA GLN A 211 0.40 14.37 3.44
C GLN A 211 0.20 14.01 4.92
N ALA A 212 -0.85 13.26 5.24
CA ALA A 212 -1.11 12.80 6.61
C ALA A 212 0.00 11.86 7.10
N ILE A 213 0.42 10.90 6.26
CA ILE A 213 1.51 9.95 6.57
C ILE A 213 2.80 10.71 6.88
N LEU A 214 3.17 11.67 6.02
CA LEU A 214 4.40 12.44 6.23
C LEU A 214 4.32 13.30 7.50
N LEU A 215 3.19 13.98 7.73
CA LEU A 215 2.99 14.79 8.93
C LEU A 215 3.11 13.95 10.21
N CYS A 216 2.47 12.78 10.26
CA CYS A 216 2.55 11.89 11.42
C CYS A 216 3.99 11.48 11.70
N ASN A 217 4.76 11.13 10.67
CA ASN A 217 6.16 10.77 10.86
C ASN A 217 7.01 11.95 11.34
N LEU A 218 6.87 13.13 10.74
CA LEU A 218 7.66 14.31 11.13
C LEU A 218 7.31 14.88 12.51
N LEU A 219 6.11 14.59 13.03
CA LEU A 219 5.67 15.02 14.36
C LEU A 219 6.15 14.09 15.48
N PHE A 220 6.18 12.78 15.23
CA PHE A 220 6.42 11.78 16.29
C PHE A 220 7.83 11.20 16.27
N GLN A 221 8.36 10.87 15.09
CA GLN A 221 9.58 10.08 14.96
C GLN A 221 10.82 10.88 15.36
N ASP A 222 11.79 10.19 15.96
CA ASP A 222 13.08 10.77 16.32
C ASP A 222 14.00 10.95 15.10
N GLU A 223 15.12 11.66 15.30
CA GLU A 223 16.08 11.93 14.24
C GLU A 223 16.72 10.67 13.64
N THR A 224 16.90 9.62 14.45
CA THR A 224 17.51 8.36 13.98
C THR A 224 16.57 7.60 13.06
N THR A 225 15.28 7.59 13.40
CA THR A 225 14.23 6.95 12.61
C THR A 225 13.98 7.70 11.30
N LEU A 226 14.06 9.04 11.33
CA LEU A 226 13.92 9.90 10.16
C LEU A 226 15.19 10.05 9.32
N GLN A 227 16.27 9.34 9.66
CA GLN A 227 17.54 9.38 8.92
C GLN A 227 17.35 9.17 7.40
N PRO A 228 16.56 8.19 6.92
CA PRO A 228 16.32 8.03 5.47
C PRO A 228 15.71 9.26 4.79
N PHE A 229 14.80 9.97 5.47
CA PHE A 229 14.15 11.17 4.91
C PHE A 229 15.14 12.32 4.77
N ARG A 230 16.06 12.43 5.73
CA ARG A 230 17.10 13.44 5.76
C ARG A 230 18.20 13.14 4.73
N GLU A 231 18.67 11.90 4.66
CA GLU A 231 19.76 11.51 3.75
C GLU A 231 19.33 11.51 2.28
N ASP A 232 18.15 10.97 1.97
CA ASP A 232 17.75 10.75 0.59
C ASP A 232 17.01 11.95 -0.01
N VAL A 233 16.17 12.63 0.79
CA VAL A 233 15.33 13.75 0.33
C VAL A 233 15.80 15.10 0.89
N GLY A 234 16.57 15.11 1.97
CA GLY A 234 17.04 16.33 2.60
C GLY A 234 16.01 17.00 3.51
N ILE A 235 14.94 16.32 3.94
CA ILE A 235 13.97 16.92 4.87
C ILE A 235 14.59 17.03 6.26
N GLU A 236 14.63 18.25 6.81
CA GLU A 236 15.21 18.50 8.13
C GLU A 236 14.15 18.63 9.22
N ALA A 237 13.19 19.55 9.07
CA ALA A 237 12.18 19.80 10.09
C ALA A 237 10.90 20.39 9.50
N LEU A 238 9.76 19.86 9.95
CA LEU A 238 8.45 20.47 9.75
C LEU A 238 8.38 21.81 10.49
N LYS A 239 7.87 22.85 9.83
CA LYS A 239 7.81 24.22 10.35
C LYS A 239 6.40 24.71 10.59
N GLU A 240 5.51 24.45 9.65
CA GLU A 240 4.11 24.79 9.80
C GLU A 240 3.23 23.88 8.95
N PHE A 241 1.97 23.79 9.35
CA PHE A 241 0.89 23.27 8.53
C PHE A 241 -0.45 23.80 9.06
N ARG A 242 -1.46 23.73 8.20
CA ARG A 242 -2.85 24.09 8.53
C ARG A 242 -3.75 22.92 8.18
N ILE A 243 -4.67 22.59 9.09
CA ILE A 243 -5.78 21.70 8.82
C ILE A 243 -7.04 22.57 8.68
N LEU A 244 -7.80 22.36 7.61
CA LEU A 244 -9.12 22.95 7.43
C LEU A 244 -10.16 21.85 7.45
N ILE A 245 -11.21 22.03 8.25
CA ILE A 245 -12.29 21.05 8.44
C ILE A 245 -13.63 21.76 8.24
N ARG A 246 -14.36 21.48 7.16
CA ARG A 246 -15.72 21.97 6.97
C ARG A 246 -16.64 21.30 8.00
N ARG A 247 -17.42 22.10 8.72
CA ARG A 247 -18.22 21.63 9.86
C ARG A 247 -19.54 21.02 9.43
N SER A 248 -20.16 21.55 8.37
CA SER A 248 -21.41 20.98 7.84
C SER A 248 -21.48 20.92 6.32
N ILE A 249 -22.30 20.00 5.82
CA ILE A 249 -22.64 19.86 4.40
C ILE A 249 -24.14 19.96 4.17
N PRO A 250 -24.58 20.43 3.00
CA PRO A 250 -25.97 20.27 2.59
C PRO A 250 -26.28 18.78 2.37
N LEU A 251 -27.48 18.36 2.73
CA LEU A 251 -28.04 17.06 2.40
C LEU A 251 -29.20 17.20 1.43
N THR A 252 -29.32 16.23 0.52
CA THR A 252 -30.57 16.03 -0.23
C THR A 252 -31.66 15.52 0.72
N ARG A 253 -32.94 15.69 0.34
CA ARG A 253 -34.07 15.14 1.13
C ARG A 253 -33.95 13.63 1.33
N GLN A 254 -33.55 12.89 0.29
CA GLN A 254 -33.33 11.44 0.36
C GLN A 254 -32.23 11.07 1.36
N GLN A 255 -31.12 11.82 1.39
CA GLN A 255 -30.07 11.57 2.39
C GLN A 255 -30.52 11.95 3.80
N ALA A 256 -31.31 13.02 3.95
CA ALA A 256 -31.87 13.44 5.23
C ALA A 256 -32.80 12.37 5.82
N GLU A 257 -33.56 11.62 5.01
CA GLU A 257 -34.43 10.54 5.47
C GLU A 257 -33.69 9.54 6.38
N ALA A 258 -32.45 9.17 6.03
CA ALA A 258 -31.61 8.24 6.81
C ALA A 258 -31.27 8.75 8.23
N PHE A 259 -31.31 10.07 8.46
CA PHE A 259 -31.05 10.69 9.77
C PHE A 259 -32.34 10.97 10.55
N THR A 260 -33.50 10.73 9.94
CA THR A 260 -34.83 11.06 10.49
C THR A 260 -35.68 9.81 10.78
N ALA A 261 -35.24 8.64 10.30
CA ALA A 261 -35.88 7.37 10.56
C ALA A 261 -35.52 6.83 11.96
N GLY A 262 -36.32 7.17 12.96
CA GLY A 262 -36.44 6.33 14.16
C GLY A 262 -37.29 5.09 13.87
N ASP A 263 -37.32 4.11 14.79
CA ASP A 263 -38.10 2.86 14.70
C ASP A 263 -39.63 3.04 14.49
N TYR A 264 -40.14 4.27 14.34
CA TYR A 264 -41.57 4.62 14.31
C TYR A 264 -42.04 5.47 13.11
N VAL A 265 -41.21 5.77 12.11
CA VAL A 265 -41.65 6.54 10.94
C VAL A 265 -41.79 5.65 9.71
N GLN A 266 -43.03 5.43 9.24
CA GLN A 266 -43.28 4.68 8.00
C GLN A 266 -42.77 5.46 6.78
N PRO A 267 -42.13 4.80 5.79
CA PRO A 267 -41.74 5.43 4.53
C PRO A 267 -42.95 6.12 3.87
N GLY A 268 -42.84 7.42 3.61
CA GLY A 268 -43.90 8.22 2.96
C GLY A 268 -44.73 9.11 3.89
N TYR A 269 -44.50 9.11 5.21
CA TYR A 269 -45.12 10.05 6.15
C TYR A 269 -44.11 11.05 6.73
N THR A 270 -43.57 11.94 5.90
CA THR A 270 -42.94 13.17 6.40
C THR A 270 -44.05 14.20 6.61
N GLN A 271 -44.71 14.18 7.77
CA GLN A 271 -45.55 15.31 8.17
C GLN A 271 -44.64 16.51 8.48
N ASP A 272 -45.06 17.66 7.97
CA ASP A 272 -44.41 18.95 8.17
C ASP A 272 -43.97 19.17 9.63
N GLY A 273 -42.65 19.24 9.84
CA GLY A 273 -42.11 20.15 10.85
C GLY A 273 -41.69 19.61 12.22
N TYR A 274 -41.43 18.32 12.43
CA TYR A 274 -40.77 17.87 13.67
C TYR A 274 -39.63 16.87 13.40
N PHE A 275 -38.39 17.38 13.43
CA PHE A 275 -37.13 16.62 13.33
C PHE A 275 -36.37 16.68 14.66
N ALA A 276 -37.02 16.35 15.77
CA ALA A 276 -36.52 16.62 17.12
C ALA A 276 -35.39 15.68 17.60
N ASP A 277 -35.18 14.53 16.95
CA ASP A 277 -34.45 13.44 17.60
C ASP A 277 -32.99 13.29 17.14
N ASN A 278 -32.57 13.89 16.01
CA ASN A 278 -31.17 13.83 15.57
C ASN A 278 -30.37 15.14 15.66
N ALA A 279 -29.54 15.28 16.69
CA ALA A 279 -28.70 16.48 16.92
C ALA A 279 -27.63 16.74 15.83
N ALA A 280 -27.32 15.73 15.00
CA ALA A 280 -26.39 15.85 13.89
C ALA A 280 -26.99 16.54 12.65
N ILE A 281 -28.32 16.60 12.49
CA ILE A 281 -28.97 17.22 11.33
C ILE A 281 -29.73 18.48 11.75
N ASN A 282 -29.73 19.52 10.92
CA ASN A 282 -30.55 20.70 11.10
C ASN A 282 -31.21 21.13 9.80
N LEU A 283 -32.44 21.64 9.89
CA LEU A 283 -33.14 22.27 8.79
C LEU A 283 -32.82 23.77 8.79
N ASP A 284 -32.37 24.30 7.67
CA ASP A 284 -32.27 25.74 7.47
C ASP A 284 -33.70 26.30 7.33
N PRO A 285 -34.16 27.16 8.27
CA PRO A 285 -35.53 27.67 8.23
C PRO A 285 -35.76 28.68 7.10
N GLU A 286 -34.70 29.26 6.53
CA GLU A 286 -34.81 30.27 5.46
C GLU A 286 -34.84 29.61 4.08
N THR A 287 -34.00 28.58 3.85
CA THR A 287 -33.94 27.90 2.54
C THR A 287 -34.78 26.62 2.48
N GLY A 288 -35.10 26.04 3.64
CA GLY A 288 -35.75 24.72 3.72
C GLY A 288 -34.81 23.55 3.39
N ASP A 289 -33.50 23.80 3.33
CA ASP A 289 -32.49 22.77 3.04
C ASP A 289 -31.98 22.10 4.31
N TYR A 290 -31.67 20.81 4.23
CA TYR A 290 -31.06 20.07 5.33
C TYR A 290 -29.56 20.27 5.35
N ARG A 291 -28.98 20.41 6.54
CA ARG A 291 -27.54 20.42 6.77
C ARG A 291 -27.16 19.35 7.78
N LEU A 292 -26.05 18.67 7.51
CA LEU A 292 -25.46 17.67 8.39
C LEU A 292 -24.23 18.23 9.07
N LYS A 293 -24.22 18.25 10.40
CA LYS A 293 -23.06 18.58 11.25
C LYS A 293 -22.11 17.38 11.28
N LEU A 294 -21.16 17.37 10.36
CA LEU A 294 -20.22 16.27 10.16
C LEU A 294 -19.35 15.97 11.37
N LEU A 295 -19.12 16.95 12.24
CA LEU A 295 -18.24 16.81 13.40
C LEU A 295 -18.95 16.33 14.66
N HIS A 296 -20.28 16.17 14.65
CA HIS A 296 -21.04 15.89 15.87
C HIS A 296 -20.59 14.62 16.61
N GLY A 297 -20.20 13.55 15.89
CA GLY A 297 -19.65 12.32 16.49
C GLY A 297 -18.15 12.35 16.75
N LEU A 298 -17.46 13.44 16.40
CA LEU A 298 -16.01 13.62 16.51
C LEU A 298 -15.63 14.79 17.44
N GLU A 299 -16.62 15.44 18.04
CA GLU A 299 -16.56 16.51 19.02
C GLU A 299 -17.30 16.09 20.30
N GLY A 300 -17.08 16.80 21.41
CA GLY A 300 -17.88 16.65 22.63
C GLY A 300 -17.07 16.24 23.85
N ASP A 301 -16.43 15.06 23.83
CA ASP A 301 -15.52 14.69 24.91
C ASP A 301 -14.21 15.47 24.75
N GLU A 302 -14.00 16.42 25.66
CA GLU A 302 -12.81 17.28 25.71
C GLU A 302 -11.52 16.49 25.88
N ARG A 303 -11.51 15.20 26.23
CA ARG A 303 -10.28 14.40 26.34
C ARG A 303 -10.10 13.45 25.17
N THR A 304 -11.16 12.80 24.73
CA THR A 304 -11.03 11.65 23.81
C THR A 304 -11.34 11.98 22.36
N SER A 305 -12.13 13.01 22.08
CA SER A 305 -12.61 13.29 20.73
C SER A 305 -11.50 13.80 19.78
N ILE A 306 -11.57 13.41 18.50
CA ILE A 306 -10.53 13.74 17.50
C ILE A 306 -10.34 15.25 17.40
N ILE A 307 -11.44 16.00 17.30
CA ILE A 307 -11.37 17.43 17.05
C ILE A 307 -10.78 18.17 18.24
N GLU A 308 -11.14 17.80 19.48
CA GLU A 308 -10.57 18.42 20.67
C GLU A 308 -9.09 18.06 20.87
N LYS A 309 -8.68 16.82 20.57
CA LYS A 309 -7.26 16.42 20.53
C LYS A 309 -6.47 17.28 19.56
N LEU A 310 -6.97 17.50 18.35
CA LEU A 310 -6.33 18.34 17.34
C LEU A 310 -6.29 19.83 17.78
N LYS A 311 -7.38 20.37 18.33
CA LYS A 311 -7.42 21.75 18.85
C LYS A 311 -6.38 21.98 19.95
N ARG A 312 -6.19 21.03 20.87
CA ARG A 312 -5.16 21.13 21.93
C ARG A 312 -3.73 21.12 21.40
N CYS A 313 -3.50 20.52 20.23
CA CYS A 313 -2.20 20.53 19.57
C CYS A 313 -1.98 21.81 18.74
N ALA A 314 -3.05 22.56 18.42
CA ALA A 314 -2.99 23.71 17.54
C ALA A 314 -2.37 24.92 18.25
N THR A 315 -1.57 25.70 17.51
CA THR A 315 -1.07 27.00 17.96
C THR A 315 -2.20 28.02 18.02
N LEU A 316 -3.10 27.96 17.04
CA LEU A 316 -4.30 28.77 16.95
C LEU A 316 -5.41 27.93 16.31
N HIS A 317 -6.63 28.05 16.81
CA HIS A 317 -7.80 27.56 16.11
C HIS A 317 -8.93 28.59 16.13
N PHE A 318 -9.71 28.63 15.05
CA PHE A 318 -10.88 29.49 14.95
C PHE A 318 -11.88 28.95 13.92
N ASN A 319 -13.13 29.37 14.06
CA ASN A 319 -14.17 29.07 13.08
C ASN A 319 -14.31 30.22 12.10
N ASP A 320 -14.16 29.92 10.81
CA ASP A 320 -14.54 30.83 9.74
C ASP A 320 -16.01 30.61 9.40
N GLU A 321 -16.87 31.46 9.96
CA GLU A 321 -18.32 31.39 9.79
C GLU A 321 -18.75 31.65 8.33
N ALA A 322 -17.97 32.41 7.55
CA ALA A 322 -18.30 32.68 6.15
C ALA A 322 -18.18 31.43 5.27
N THR A 323 -17.28 30.52 5.61
CA THR A 323 -17.04 29.28 4.88
C THR A 323 -17.44 28.02 5.64
N ASP A 324 -18.04 28.19 6.83
CA ASP A 324 -18.41 27.13 7.78
C ASP A 324 -17.25 26.13 8.03
N THR A 325 -16.05 26.67 8.29
CA THR A 325 -14.82 25.88 8.36
C THR A 325 -14.09 26.12 9.68
N LEU A 326 -13.79 25.04 10.39
CA LEU A 326 -12.83 25.04 11.50
C LEU A 326 -11.41 25.06 10.92
N ILE A 327 -10.62 26.05 11.32
CA ILE A 327 -9.23 26.22 10.91
C ILE A 327 -8.32 25.95 12.11
N LEU A 328 -7.37 25.04 11.92
CA LEU A 328 -6.34 24.68 12.90
C LEU A 328 -4.96 25.01 12.33
N ASP A 329 -4.28 25.96 12.96
CA ASP A 329 -2.94 26.39 12.59
C ASP A 329 -1.89 25.83 13.53
N TYR A 330 -0.82 25.27 12.95
CA TYR A 330 0.27 24.67 13.68
C TYR A 330 1.59 25.33 13.29
N TRP A 331 2.19 26.05 14.24
CA TRP A 331 3.59 26.43 14.18
C TRP A 331 4.41 25.37 14.93
N VAL A 332 5.23 24.63 14.22
CA VAL A 332 5.83 23.40 14.72
C VAL A 332 7.15 23.69 15.43
N ASN A 333 7.18 23.37 16.72
CA ASN A 333 8.35 23.32 17.59
C ASN A 333 8.26 22.08 18.48
N GLU A 334 9.21 21.89 19.39
CA GLU A 334 9.21 20.72 20.28
C GLU A 334 7.99 20.65 21.21
N ARG A 335 7.46 21.79 21.70
CA ARG A 335 6.21 21.81 22.48
C ARG A 335 5.01 21.38 21.67
N THR A 336 4.95 21.75 20.38
CA THR A 336 3.91 21.29 19.47
C THR A 336 3.98 19.77 19.29
N LYS A 337 5.19 19.22 19.13
CA LYS A 337 5.39 17.76 19.05
C LYS A 337 4.98 17.06 20.34
N ASP A 338 5.39 17.57 21.49
CA ASP A 338 5.00 17.04 22.81
C ASP A 338 3.46 17.03 22.96
N ALA A 339 2.79 18.11 22.56
CA ALA A 339 1.33 18.16 22.58
C ALA A 339 0.68 17.08 21.70
N PHE A 340 1.24 16.80 20.51
CA PHE A 340 0.77 15.70 19.68
C PHE A 340 1.02 14.33 20.34
N ARG A 341 2.19 14.11 20.93
CA ARG A 341 2.50 12.86 21.64
C ARG A 341 1.53 12.63 22.80
N ASP A 342 1.28 13.64 23.62
CA ASP A 342 0.38 13.57 24.77
C ASP A 342 -1.07 13.28 24.38
N ASN A 343 -1.53 13.79 23.23
CA ASN A 343 -2.93 13.64 22.80
C ASN A 343 -3.20 12.35 21.99
N PHE A 344 -2.17 11.75 21.41
CA PHE A 344 -2.27 10.58 20.55
C PHE A 344 -1.42 9.42 21.06
N ASP A 345 -1.26 9.31 22.37
CA ASP A 345 -0.67 8.15 23.07
C ASP A 345 0.75 7.82 22.57
N ASP A 346 1.53 8.85 22.25
CA ASP A 346 2.85 8.77 21.62
C ASP A 346 2.89 7.90 20.34
N SER A 347 1.74 7.81 19.66
CA SER A 347 1.54 6.94 18.50
C SER A 347 1.25 7.76 17.25
N ALA A 348 2.21 7.76 16.32
CA ALA A 348 2.02 8.33 14.98
C ALA A 348 0.82 7.68 14.27
N LEU A 349 0.60 6.38 14.49
CA LEU A 349 -0.52 5.63 13.93
C LEU A 349 -1.87 6.10 14.48
N SER A 350 -1.95 6.42 15.77
CA SER A 350 -3.16 6.98 16.40
C SER A 350 -3.57 8.32 15.77
N LEU A 351 -2.60 9.23 15.54
CA LEU A 351 -2.86 10.46 14.79
C LEU A 351 -3.28 10.16 13.34
N PHE A 352 -2.61 9.24 12.66
CA PHE A 352 -2.94 8.89 11.29
C PHE A 352 -4.37 8.35 11.18
N GLN A 353 -4.80 7.45 12.07
CA GLN A 353 -6.17 6.93 12.10
C GLN A 353 -7.20 8.04 12.29
N ALA A 354 -6.91 9.01 13.17
CA ALA A 354 -7.78 10.15 13.38
C ALA A 354 -7.89 11.03 12.11
N LEU A 355 -6.76 11.30 11.45
CA LEU A 355 -6.74 12.03 10.18
C LEU A 355 -7.39 11.22 9.05
N GLN A 356 -7.29 9.89 9.07
CA GLN A 356 -7.91 8.99 8.10
C GLN A 356 -9.43 9.12 8.17
N VAL A 357 -10.03 9.07 9.36
CA VAL A 357 -11.48 9.31 9.55
C VAL A 357 -11.90 10.64 8.94
N LEU A 358 -11.15 11.73 9.20
CA LEU A 358 -11.50 13.05 8.68
C LEU A 358 -11.34 13.13 7.15
N LEU A 359 -10.32 12.49 6.59
CA LEU A 359 -10.05 12.47 5.15
C LEU A 359 -11.07 11.62 4.39
N THR A 360 -11.57 10.52 4.96
CA THR A 360 -12.61 9.71 4.32
C THR A 360 -13.95 10.43 4.24
N LEU A 361 -14.22 11.44 5.09
CA LEU A 361 -15.41 12.29 4.95
C LEU A 361 -15.46 13.05 3.61
N ASN A 362 -14.34 13.17 2.89
CA ASN A 362 -14.33 13.71 1.53
C ASN A 362 -15.12 12.84 0.53
N LEU A 363 -15.54 11.63 0.91
CA LEU A 363 -16.37 10.74 0.09
C LEU A 363 -17.88 11.06 0.16
N TYR A 364 -18.29 12.11 0.91
CA TYR A 364 -19.71 12.46 1.11
C TYR A 364 -20.50 12.71 -0.18
N SER A 365 -19.82 13.09 -1.27
CA SER A 365 -20.46 13.38 -2.56
C SER A 365 -20.75 12.13 -3.40
N VAL A 366 -20.27 10.95 -2.99
CA VAL A 366 -20.45 9.70 -3.73
C VAL A 366 -21.84 9.15 -3.45
N SER A 367 -22.62 8.88 -4.50
CA SER A 367 -23.99 8.36 -4.36
C SER A 367 -24.02 6.92 -3.86
N ASP A 368 -25.11 6.53 -3.19
CA ASP A 368 -25.28 5.15 -2.70
C ASP A 368 -25.35 4.13 -3.84
N ALA A 369 -25.89 4.53 -5.00
CA ALA A 369 -25.87 3.71 -6.22
C ALA A 369 -24.43 3.42 -6.66
N LEU A 370 -23.59 4.47 -6.73
CA LEU A 370 -22.20 4.30 -7.12
C LEU A 370 -21.41 3.50 -6.09
N LYS A 371 -21.62 3.72 -4.78
CA LYS A 371 -21.00 2.87 -3.74
C LYS A 371 -21.40 1.40 -3.91
N SER A 372 -22.69 1.12 -4.12
CA SER A 372 -23.22 -0.24 -4.31
C SER A 372 -22.60 -0.93 -5.54
N ASP A 373 -22.48 -0.20 -6.65
CA ASP A 373 -21.81 -0.67 -7.85
C ASP A 373 -20.33 -0.98 -7.58
N LEU A 374 -19.62 -0.07 -6.90
CA LEU A 374 -18.20 -0.23 -6.57
C LEU A 374 -17.95 -1.42 -5.63
N TYR A 375 -18.82 -1.67 -4.66
CA TYR A 375 -18.70 -2.81 -3.74
C TYR A 375 -18.70 -4.16 -4.47
N THR A 376 -19.55 -4.31 -5.49
CA THR A 376 -19.66 -5.54 -6.29
C THR A 376 -18.75 -5.55 -7.51
N SER A 377 -18.18 -4.39 -7.88
CA SER A 377 -17.38 -4.23 -9.08
C SER A 377 -16.12 -5.10 -9.10
N THR A 378 -15.79 -5.59 -10.29
CA THR A 378 -14.48 -6.11 -10.69
C THR A 378 -13.72 -5.13 -11.61
N SER A 379 -14.26 -3.93 -11.81
CA SER A 379 -13.79 -2.93 -12.78
C SER A 379 -12.36 -2.45 -12.51
N HIS A 380 -11.65 -2.15 -13.60
CA HIS A 380 -10.31 -1.60 -13.60
C HIS A 380 -10.25 -0.08 -13.39
N TYR A 381 -11.40 0.63 -13.43
CA TYR A 381 -11.46 2.11 -13.52
C TYR A 381 -11.93 2.79 -12.23
N VAL A 382 -11.66 2.19 -11.07
CA VAL A 382 -12.20 2.67 -9.79
C VAL A 382 -11.74 4.10 -9.48
N GLY A 383 -10.47 4.41 -9.75
CA GLY A 383 -9.92 5.77 -9.59
C GLY A 383 -10.58 6.83 -10.47
N GLU A 384 -11.11 6.44 -11.64
CA GLU A 384 -11.86 7.35 -12.53
C GLU A 384 -13.34 7.47 -12.14
N THR A 385 -13.87 6.48 -11.43
CA THR A 385 -15.28 6.42 -11.07
C THR A 385 -15.58 7.27 -9.84
N VAL A 386 -14.61 7.41 -8.92
CA VAL A 386 -14.79 8.20 -7.69
C VAL A 386 -14.49 9.69 -7.96
N PRO A 387 -15.44 10.60 -7.69
CA PRO A 387 -15.25 12.02 -7.96
C PRO A 387 -14.10 12.62 -7.13
N THR A 388 -13.19 13.33 -7.80
CA THR A 388 -12.17 14.15 -7.12
C THR A 388 -12.75 15.52 -6.79
N LEU A 389 -12.98 15.79 -5.51
CA LEU A 389 -13.49 17.07 -5.05
C LEU A 389 -12.49 18.22 -5.26
N ALA A 390 -13.01 19.37 -5.67
CA ALA A 390 -12.28 20.63 -5.63
C ALA A 390 -11.84 20.95 -4.19
N SER A 391 -10.72 21.67 -4.04
CA SER A 391 -10.10 21.87 -2.72
C SER A 391 -11.06 22.50 -1.70
N ASP A 392 -11.89 23.45 -2.12
CA ASP A 392 -12.89 24.14 -1.29
C ASP A 392 -14.14 23.31 -0.98
N GLN A 393 -14.38 22.23 -1.72
CA GLN A 393 -15.46 21.28 -1.47
C GLN A 393 -15.07 20.17 -0.49
N ARG A 394 -13.76 19.89 -0.36
CA ARG A 394 -13.24 18.88 0.59
C ARG A 394 -13.59 19.25 2.03
N ILE A 395 -14.11 18.26 2.76
CA ILE A 395 -14.36 18.31 4.20
C ILE A 395 -13.07 18.57 4.95
N MET A 396 -12.07 17.71 4.74
CA MET A 396 -10.76 17.86 5.36
C MET A 396 -9.70 18.11 4.29
N ARG A 397 -8.84 19.09 4.52
CA ARG A 397 -7.65 19.34 3.69
C ARG A 397 -6.51 19.97 4.49
N PHE A 398 -5.29 19.66 4.07
CA PHE A 398 -4.09 20.36 4.53
C PHE A 398 -3.77 21.58 3.66
N LYS A 399 -3.25 22.63 4.28
CA LYS A 399 -2.60 23.77 3.61
C LYS A 399 -1.29 24.10 4.30
N PHE A 400 -0.43 24.81 3.58
CA PHE A 400 0.82 25.38 4.11
C PHE A 400 1.72 24.35 4.82
N VAL A 401 1.75 23.10 4.37
CA VAL A 401 2.70 22.10 4.90
C VAL A 401 4.10 22.52 4.46
N ARG A 402 4.86 23.16 5.35
CA ARG A 402 6.20 23.69 5.09
C ARG A 402 7.26 23.01 5.94
N PHE A 403 8.42 22.77 5.35
CA PHE A 403 9.59 22.20 6.03
C PHE A 403 10.88 22.90 5.59
N THR A 404 11.93 22.74 6.39
CA THR A 404 13.30 23.09 5.97
C THR A 404 13.93 21.91 5.24
N LYS A 405 14.65 22.21 4.16
CA LYS A 405 15.32 21.23 3.32
C LYS A 405 16.80 21.57 3.21
N GLN A 406 17.66 20.56 3.28
CA GLN A 406 19.10 20.72 3.08
C GLN A 406 19.40 21.41 1.75
N GLY A 407 20.29 22.40 1.78
CA GLY A 407 20.67 23.19 0.61
C GLY A 407 19.63 24.20 0.13
N ALA A 408 18.45 24.29 0.76
CA ALA A 408 17.44 25.30 0.43
C ALA A 408 17.52 26.50 1.40
N ALA A 409 17.70 27.71 0.86
CA ALA A 409 17.76 28.94 1.67
C ALA A 409 16.40 29.35 2.27
N ARG A 410 15.29 28.89 1.69
CA ARG A 410 13.92 29.16 2.14
C ARG A 410 13.20 27.87 2.52
N GLN A 411 12.19 27.99 3.37
CA GLN A 411 11.25 26.90 3.62
C GLN A 411 10.57 26.48 2.31
N MET A 412 10.35 25.18 2.16
CA MET A 412 9.69 24.60 1.00
C MET A 412 8.31 24.06 1.40
N MET A 413 7.35 24.19 0.50
CA MET A 413 6.06 23.51 0.63
C MET A 413 6.19 22.06 0.21
N LEU A 414 5.38 21.19 0.82
CA LEU A 414 5.29 19.79 0.43
C LEU A 414 5.00 19.61 -1.05
N LYS A 415 4.16 20.46 -1.63
CA LYS A 415 3.82 20.45 -3.06
C LYS A 415 4.95 20.92 -4.00
N GLU A 416 6.08 21.40 -3.46
CA GLU A 416 7.27 21.76 -4.27
C GLU A 416 8.27 20.60 -4.39
N LEU A 417 8.01 19.44 -3.76
CA LEU A 417 8.83 18.24 -3.96
C LEU A 417 8.56 17.62 -5.34
N SER A 418 9.58 16.97 -5.90
CA SER A 418 9.42 16.17 -7.11
C SER A 418 8.61 14.90 -6.84
N ASP A 419 8.02 14.32 -7.89
CA ASP A 419 7.23 13.08 -7.77
C ASP A 419 8.03 11.92 -7.17
N GLY A 420 9.32 11.80 -7.53
CA GLY A 420 10.22 10.79 -6.96
C GLY A 420 10.45 10.98 -5.45
N GLU A 421 10.64 12.23 -4.99
CA GLU A 421 10.76 12.54 -3.56
C GLU A 421 9.47 12.23 -2.81
N HIS A 422 8.32 12.61 -3.39
CA HIS A 422 7.01 12.28 -2.84
C HIS A 422 6.80 10.77 -2.71
N GLN A 423 7.10 10.01 -3.76
CA GLN A 423 6.95 8.56 -3.77
C GLN A 423 7.85 7.90 -2.72
N LEU A 424 9.10 8.34 -2.59
CA LEU A 424 10.04 7.78 -1.61
C LEU A 424 9.59 8.04 -0.17
N LEU A 425 9.25 9.29 0.16
CA LEU A 425 8.76 9.65 1.49
C LEU A 425 7.47 8.90 1.84
N HIS A 426 6.60 8.70 0.85
CA HIS A 426 5.34 8.03 1.06
C HIS A 426 5.54 6.53 1.35
N SER A 427 6.35 5.84 0.55
CA SER A 427 6.66 4.42 0.73
C SER A 427 7.38 4.16 2.06
N LEU A 428 8.41 4.95 2.39
CA LEU A 428 9.16 4.80 3.64
C LEU A 428 8.34 5.26 4.86
N GLY A 429 7.60 6.36 4.72
CA GLY A 429 6.75 6.88 5.81
C GLY A 429 5.64 5.93 6.19
N LEU A 430 5.09 5.17 5.25
CA LEU A 430 4.17 4.10 5.59
C LEU A 430 4.86 3.00 6.40
N CYS A 431 6.03 2.56 5.95
CA CYS A 431 6.78 1.52 6.66
C CYS A 431 7.04 1.95 8.10
N LEU A 432 7.46 3.19 8.32
CA LEU A 432 7.66 3.76 9.65
C LEU A 432 6.37 3.84 10.48
N LEU A 433 5.26 4.25 9.85
CA LEU A 433 3.97 4.43 10.51
C LEU A 433 3.39 3.11 11.03
N PHE A 434 3.62 2.02 10.30
CA PHE A 434 3.10 0.68 10.61
C PHE A 434 4.21 -0.29 11.10
N ARG A 435 5.38 0.23 11.47
CA ARG A 435 6.52 -0.63 11.86
C ARG A 435 6.21 -1.50 13.07
N ASP A 436 5.41 -0.99 14.00
CA ASP A 436 5.07 -1.64 15.27
C ASP A 436 3.73 -2.39 15.17
N THR A 437 3.47 -3.03 14.03
CA THR A 437 2.22 -3.77 13.77
C THR A 437 2.45 -5.06 12.99
N ASN A 438 1.56 -6.05 13.18
CA ASN A 438 1.54 -7.29 12.42
C ASN A 438 0.92 -7.08 11.03
N SER A 439 1.73 -6.61 10.07
CA SER A 439 1.20 -6.12 8.78
C SER A 439 1.68 -6.90 7.56
N LEU A 440 0.84 -6.92 6.53
CA LEU A 440 1.17 -7.34 5.17
C LEU A 440 1.27 -6.12 4.26
N PHE A 441 2.42 -5.90 3.64
CA PHE A 441 2.66 -4.83 2.69
C PHE A 441 2.65 -5.40 1.25
N LEU A 442 1.85 -4.80 0.38
CA LEU A 442 1.71 -5.15 -1.03
C LEU A 442 2.07 -3.90 -1.84
N LEU A 443 3.31 -3.83 -2.32
CA LEU A 443 3.84 -2.66 -3.04
C LEU A 443 4.04 -3.01 -4.52
N ASP A 444 3.29 -2.36 -5.39
CA ASP A 444 3.36 -2.56 -6.83
C ASP A 444 4.20 -1.43 -7.46
N GLU A 445 5.40 -1.77 -7.92
CA GLU A 445 6.39 -0.88 -8.55
C GLU A 445 6.66 0.44 -7.78
N PRO A 446 6.94 0.40 -6.46
CA PRO A 446 7.15 1.57 -5.63
C PRO A 446 8.35 2.44 -6.03
N GLU A 447 9.22 1.96 -6.92
CA GLU A 447 10.45 2.61 -7.35
C GLU A 447 10.38 3.30 -8.73
N THR A 448 9.19 3.38 -9.33
CA THR A 448 9.00 3.86 -10.71
C THR A 448 9.64 5.24 -10.97
N HIS A 449 9.40 6.23 -10.10
CA HIS A 449 9.97 7.58 -10.24
C HIS A 449 11.28 7.78 -9.48
N PHE A 450 11.90 6.72 -8.94
CA PHE A 450 13.16 6.83 -8.23
C PHE A 450 14.33 7.06 -9.18
N ASN A 451 15.29 7.86 -8.72
CA ASN A 451 16.61 7.93 -9.35
C ASN A 451 17.38 6.60 -9.11
N PRO A 452 18.46 6.32 -9.85
CA PRO A 452 19.21 5.07 -9.72
C PRO A 452 19.73 4.78 -8.30
N ASP A 453 20.18 5.82 -7.58
CA ASP A 453 20.73 5.66 -6.23
C ASP A 453 19.64 5.23 -5.23
N TRP A 454 18.45 5.82 -5.31
CA TRP A 454 17.32 5.42 -4.48
C TRP A 454 16.83 4.01 -4.82
N ARG A 455 16.84 3.61 -6.10
CA ARG A 455 16.52 2.22 -6.49
C ARG A 455 17.51 1.22 -5.88
N ALA A 456 18.81 1.54 -5.91
CA ALA A 456 19.85 0.69 -5.34
C ALA A 456 19.75 0.58 -3.82
N ASN A 457 19.34 1.64 -3.14
CA ASN A 457 19.27 1.68 -1.68
C ASN A 457 17.88 1.33 -1.11
N PHE A 458 16.85 1.12 -1.96
CA PHE A 458 15.48 1.02 -1.47
C PHE A 458 15.27 -0.14 -0.47
N ILE A 459 15.77 -1.34 -0.77
CA ILE A 459 15.67 -2.49 0.13
C ILE A 459 16.41 -2.20 1.44
N SER A 460 17.62 -1.64 1.35
CA SER A 460 18.37 -1.17 2.52
C SER A 460 17.60 -0.14 3.36
N ARG A 461 16.91 0.83 2.76
CA ARG A 461 16.06 1.79 3.49
C ARG A 461 14.85 1.13 4.14
N LEU A 462 14.19 0.19 3.44
CA LEU A 462 13.08 -0.58 4.02
C LEU A 462 13.53 -1.35 5.26
N ARG A 463 14.74 -1.94 5.25
CA ARG A 463 15.32 -2.63 6.41
C ARG A 463 15.64 -1.69 7.57
N GLN A 464 15.99 -0.43 7.28
CA GLN A 464 16.18 0.59 8.31
C GLN A 464 14.84 1.00 8.94
N CYS A 465 13.80 1.18 8.11
CA CYS A 465 12.46 1.53 8.58
C CYS A 465 11.76 0.38 9.33
N LEU A 466 12.02 -0.86 8.91
CA LEU A 466 11.46 -2.09 9.47
C LEU A 466 12.62 -2.96 9.98
N PRO A 467 13.24 -2.64 11.13
CA PRO A 467 14.44 -3.33 11.59
C PRO A 467 14.21 -4.80 11.99
N GLY A 468 12.97 -5.30 11.96
CA GLY A 468 12.63 -6.68 12.32
C GLY A 468 12.80 -6.98 13.82
N LYS A 469 13.02 -5.97 14.66
CA LYS A 469 13.20 -6.11 16.10
C LYS A 469 11.83 -6.13 16.80
N GLY A 470 11.59 -7.10 17.68
CA GLY A 470 10.57 -6.98 18.72
C GLY A 470 9.42 -7.99 18.64
N GLU A 471 8.22 -7.51 18.94
CA GLU A 471 6.96 -8.27 19.17
C GLU A 471 6.08 -8.41 17.92
N PHE A 472 6.40 -7.66 16.86
CA PHE A 472 5.61 -7.57 15.64
C PHE A 472 6.26 -8.33 14.49
N ALA A 473 5.45 -8.70 13.50
CA ALA A 473 5.89 -9.45 12.33
C ALA A 473 5.32 -8.85 11.05
N GLN A 474 6.21 -8.35 10.19
CA GLN A 474 5.88 -7.79 8.89
C GLN A 474 6.18 -8.79 7.76
N GLU A 475 5.32 -8.83 6.76
CA GLU A 475 5.53 -9.50 5.48
C GLU A 475 5.38 -8.47 4.37
N MET A 476 6.19 -8.55 3.32
CA MET A 476 6.14 -7.60 2.22
C MET A 476 6.39 -8.26 0.88
N LEU A 477 5.56 -7.94 -0.10
CA LEU A 477 5.78 -8.25 -1.51
C LEU A 477 5.97 -6.94 -2.28
N ILE A 478 7.02 -6.89 -3.10
CA ILE A 478 7.34 -5.76 -3.96
C ILE A 478 7.42 -6.26 -5.40
N THR A 479 6.60 -5.74 -6.30
CA THR A 479 6.81 -5.97 -7.74
C THR A 479 7.82 -4.97 -8.27
N THR A 480 8.66 -5.42 -9.21
CA THR A 480 9.70 -4.56 -9.78
C THR A 480 10.02 -4.94 -11.21
N HIS A 481 10.42 -3.92 -11.97
CA HIS A 481 11.10 -4.06 -13.26
C HIS A 481 12.57 -3.70 -13.21
N THR A 482 13.08 -3.29 -12.04
CA THR A 482 14.46 -2.86 -11.90
C THR A 482 15.38 -3.97 -11.37
N PRO A 483 16.57 -4.15 -11.96
CA PRO A 483 17.57 -5.09 -11.45
C PRO A 483 18.18 -4.64 -10.11
N PHE A 484 18.01 -3.38 -9.69
CA PHE A 484 18.59 -2.86 -8.45
C PHE A 484 18.00 -3.53 -7.20
N LEU A 485 16.68 -3.67 -7.11
CA LEU A 485 16.00 -4.33 -5.98
C LEU A 485 16.41 -5.81 -5.87
N ILE A 486 16.62 -6.47 -7.01
CA ILE A 486 17.08 -7.86 -7.08
C ILE A 486 18.52 -7.97 -6.58
N SER A 487 19.38 -7.01 -6.94
CA SER A 487 20.80 -6.97 -6.53
C SER A 487 20.97 -6.83 -5.02
N ASP A 488 20.03 -6.17 -4.32
CA ASP A 488 20.07 -6.02 -2.85
C ASP A 488 19.25 -7.11 -2.11
N SER A 489 18.86 -8.18 -2.81
CA SER A 489 18.02 -9.27 -2.28
C SER A 489 18.70 -10.64 -2.38
N LYS A 490 18.46 -11.52 -1.40
CA LYS A 490 18.88 -12.92 -1.45
C LYS A 490 18.05 -13.73 -2.48
N PRO A 491 18.58 -14.79 -3.10
CA PRO A 491 17.86 -15.56 -4.14
C PRO A 491 16.51 -16.10 -3.68
N GLU A 492 16.45 -16.65 -2.47
CA GLU A 492 15.24 -17.16 -1.82
C GLU A 492 14.15 -16.08 -1.57
N LYS A 493 14.50 -14.80 -1.64
CA LYS A 493 13.56 -13.67 -1.56
C LYS A 493 13.22 -13.07 -2.92
N VAL A 494 13.79 -13.58 -4.01
CA VAL A 494 13.47 -13.15 -5.38
C VAL A 494 12.55 -14.18 -6.03
N LEU A 495 11.38 -13.71 -6.46
CA LEU A 495 10.36 -14.51 -7.13
C LEU A 495 10.33 -14.11 -8.61
N VAL A 496 10.83 -14.97 -9.48
CA VAL A 496 10.88 -14.74 -10.94
C VAL A 496 9.65 -15.33 -11.60
N PHE A 497 8.79 -14.46 -12.11
CA PHE A 497 7.57 -14.80 -12.82
C PHE A 497 7.83 -15.03 -14.30
N ALA A 498 7.36 -16.16 -14.81
CA ALA A 498 7.28 -16.45 -16.22
C ALA A 498 5.83 -16.81 -16.60
N LYS A 499 5.43 -16.41 -17.80
CA LYS A 499 4.15 -16.81 -18.38
C LYS A 499 4.40 -17.46 -19.72
N ASP A 500 4.00 -18.72 -19.86
CA ASP A 500 4.06 -19.41 -21.13
C ASP A 500 2.98 -18.83 -22.05
N LYS A 501 3.39 -18.32 -23.22
CA LYS A 501 2.46 -17.65 -24.14
C LYS A 501 1.49 -18.61 -24.82
N SER A 502 1.81 -19.90 -24.88
CA SER A 502 1.04 -20.91 -25.61
C SER A 502 -0.03 -21.57 -24.75
N SER A 503 0.32 -21.93 -23.52
CA SER A 503 -0.56 -22.55 -22.52
C SER A 503 -1.24 -21.53 -21.60
N GLY A 504 -0.66 -20.32 -21.47
CA GLY A 504 -1.09 -19.32 -20.50
C GLY A 504 -0.63 -19.62 -19.06
N GLU A 505 0.13 -20.70 -18.85
CA GLU A 505 0.62 -21.11 -17.54
C GLU A 505 1.51 -20.05 -16.92
N VAL A 506 1.26 -19.71 -15.66
CA VAL A 506 2.08 -18.80 -14.86
C VAL A 506 2.90 -19.62 -13.88
N SER A 507 4.21 -19.44 -13.90
CA SER A 507 5.15 -20.10 -12.98
C SER A 507 5.98 -19.07 -12.23
N ILE A 508 6.34 -19.43 -11.00
CA ILE A 508 7.25 -18.67 -10.14
C ILE A 508 8.44 -19.56 -9.83
N SER A 509 9.65 -19.02 -10.03
CA SER A 509 10.91 -19.70 -9.73
C SER A 509 11.85 -18.77 -8.97
N HIS A 510 12.86 -19.36 -8.31
CA HIS A 510 13.97 -18.58 -7.76
C HIS A 510 15.12 -18.46 -8.78
N PRO A 511 15.89 -17.36 -8.78
CA PRO A 511 17.06 -17.23 -9.62
C PRO A 511 18.07 -18.35 -9.36
N PRO A 512 18.64 -19.00 -10.40
CA PRO A 512 19.61 -20.09 -10.23
C PRO A 512 21.03 -19.59 -9.89
N TYR A 513 21.15 -18.37 -9.39
CA TYR A 513 22.41 -17.70 -9.09
C TYR A 513 22.24 -16.82 -7.85
N ASN A 514 23.35 -16.54 -7.16
CA ASN A 514 23.32 -15.59 -6.05
C ASN A 514 23.03 -14.17 -6.56
N THR A 515 21.87 -13.62 -6.21
CA THR A 515 21.41 -12.28 -6.60
C THR A 515 22.02 -11.18 -5.75
N LEU A 516 22.34 -11.46 -4.48
CA LEU A 516 22.87 -10.45 -3.57
C LEU A 516 24.25 -9.98 -4.05
N GLY A 517 24.37 -8.70 -4.37
CA GLY A 517 25.57 -8.08 -4.95
C GLY A 517 25.83 -8.44 -6.42
N ALA A 518 24.90 -9.11 -7.10
CA ALA A 518 25.06 -9.45 -8.51
C ALA A 518 25.01 -8.19 -9.39
N SER A 519 25.88 -8.12 -10.40
CA SER A 519 25.89 -7.01 -11.35
C SER A 519 24.55 -6.88 -12.09
N ILE A 520 24.16 -5.65 -12.37
CA ILE A 520 22.95 -5.32 -13.13
C ILE A 520 22.88 -6.06 -14.48
N ASN A 521 24.00 -6.19 -15.19
CA ASN A 521 24.07 -6.92 -16.45
C ASN A 521 23.73 -8.41 -16.28
N LYS A 522 24.32 -9.07 -15.26
CA LYS A 522 24.03 -10.47 -14.95
C LYS A 522 22.55 -10.68 -14.61
N ILE A 523 21.95 -9.78 -13.84
CA ILE A 523 20.52 -9.87 -13.48
C ILE A 523 19.64 -9.65 -14.71
N THR A 524 19.95 -8.64 -15.51
CA THR A 524 19.22 -8.30 -16.74
C THR A 524 19.20 -9.48 -17.72
N MET A 525 20.34 -10.15 -17.90
CA MET A 525 20.45 -11.33 -18.77
C MET A 525 19.72 -12.55 -18.21
N ASN A 526 19.94 -12.89 -16.95
CA ASN A 526 19.48 -14.18 -16.39
C ASN A 526 18.05 -14.14 -15.83
N THR A 527 17.56 -12.98 -15.39
CA THR A 527 16.21 -12.84 -14.82
C THR A 527 15.22 -12.22 -15.79
N PHE A 528 15.64 -11.21 -16.57
CA PHE A 528 14.76 -10.54 -17.54
C PHE A 528 14.92 -11.07 -18.98
N GLY A 529 15.87 -11.98 -19.22
CA GLY A 529 16.07 -12.62 -20.52
C GLY A 529 16.60 -11.68 -21.61
N LYS A 530 17.08 -10.48 -21.25
CA LYS A 530 17.61 -9.50 -22.20
C LYS A 530 19.12 -9.70 -22.33
N ARG A 531 19.55 -10.24 -23.47
CA ARG A 531 20.95 -10.59 -23.73
C ARG A 531 21.80 -9.36 -24.06
N GLU A 532 21.18 -8.31 -24.57
CA GLU A 532 21.84 -7.06 -24.94
C GLU A 532 21.82 -6.07 -23.77
N THR A 533 22.99 -5.53 -23.42
CA THR A 533 23.13 -4.54 -22.34
C THR A 533 23.07 -3.09 -22.85
N ILE A 534 23.07 -2.91 -24.18
CA ILE A 534 22.92 -1.62 -24.86
C ILE A 534 21.50 -1.39 -25.38
N GLY A 535 21.19 -0.13 -25.73
CA GLY A 535 19.91 0.25 -26.31
C GLY A 535 19.74 -0.25 -27.75
N GLY A 536 18.50 -0.44 -28.20
CA GLY A 536 18.22 -1.04 -29.51
C GLY A 536 18.81 -0.30 -30.72
N HIS A 537 18.88 1.05 -30.67
CA HIS A 537 19.53 1.83 -31.72
C HIS A 537 21.05 1.59 -31.77
N ALA A 538 21.72 1.59 -30.60
CA ALA A 538 23.14 1.30 -30.50
C ALA A 538 23.45 -0.15 -30.92
N GLN A 539 22.56 -1.09 -30.58
CA GLN A 539 22.64 -2.49 -31.02
C GLN A 539 22.56 -2.60 -32.53
N ALA A 540 21.58 -1.95 -33.18
CA ALA A 540 21.45 -1.97 -34.64
C ALA A 540 22.68 -1.35 -35.33
N LEU A 541 23.25 -0.29 -34.75
CA LEU A 541 24.48 0.32 -35.27
C LEU A 541 25.68 -0.63 -35.15
N LEU A 542 25.82 -1.29 -33.99
CA LEU A 542 26.86 -2.28 -33.73
C LEU A 542 26.73 -3.48 -34.68
N GLU A 543 25.51 -3.96 -34.94
CA GLU A 543 25.24 -5.03 -35.89
C GLU A 543 25.56 -4.62 -37.33
N ALA A 544 25.26 -3.39 -37.73
CA ALA A 544 25.63 -2.86 -39.05
C ALA A 544 27.15 -2.77 -39.22
N LEU A 545 27.88 -2.29 -38.20
CA LEU A 545 29.35 -2.25 -38.19
C LEU A 545 29.96 -3.65 -38.23
N ARG A 546 29.36 -4.60 -37.49
CA ARG A 546 29.75 -6.01 -37.53
C ARG A 546 29.53 -6.64 -38.90
N ALA A 547 28.37 -6.42 -39.53
CA ALA A 547 28.08 -6.93 -40.87
C ALA A 547 29.06 -6.38 -41.91
N ARG A 548 29.46 -5.11 -41.79
CA ARG A 548 30.51 -4.50 -42.65
C ARG A 548 31.88 -5.15 -42.46
N PHE A 549 32.25 -5.47 -41.22
CA PHE A 549 33.47 -6.25 -40.96
C PHE A 549 33.40 -7.64 -41.60
N GLU A 550 32.28 -8.35 -41.44
CA GLU A 550 32.07 -9.70 -41.96
C GLU A 550 32.01 -9.76 -43.50
N GLN A 551 31.55 -8.68 -44.16
CA GLN A 551 31.57 -8.55 -45.64
C GLN A 551 32.99 -8.42 -46.21
N GLY A 552 33.98 -8.04 -45.39
CA GLY A 552 35.37 -7.87 -45.81
C GLY A 552 35.62 -6.62 -46.68
N GLY A 553 36.89 -6.24 -46.83
CA GLY A 553 37.32 -5.16 -47.73
C GLY A 553 37.38 -3.75 -47.15
N GLN A 554 37.11 -3.56 -45.85
CA GLN A 554 37.35 -2.29 -45.15
C GLN A 554 38.66 -2.33 -44.36
N ASP A 555 39.31 -1.17 -44.22
CA ASP A 555 40.45 -1.00 -43.32
C ASP A 555 39.99 -1.18 -41.86
N LYS A 556 40.62 -2.13 -41.16
CA LYS A 556 40.27 -2.50 -39.79
C LYS A 556 40.54 -1.34 -38.83
N GLU A 557 41.61 -0.57 -39.02
CA GLU A 557 41.93 0.58 -38.17
C GLU A 557 40.89 1.70 -38.34
N ALA A 558 40.51 1.99 -39.58
CA ALA A 558 39.42 2.92 -39.87
C ALA A 558 38.09 2.47 -39.24
N LEU A 559 37.75 1.18 -39.32
CA LEU A 559 36.52 0.64 -38.73
C LEU A 559 36.53 0.71 -37.19
N ILE A 560 37.65 0.38 -36.55
CA ILE A 560 37.82 0.53 -35.10
C ILE A 560 37.69 2.00 -34.69
N THR A 561 38.28 2.92 -35.47
CA THR A 561 38.14 4.36 -35.24
C THR A 561 36.68 4.81 -35.35
N GLU A 562 35.96 4.33 -36.35
CA GLU A 562 34.53 4.61 -36.52
C GLU A 562 33.71 4.07 -35.34
N ILE A 563 33.98 2.84 -34.88
CA ILE A 563 33.35 2.24 -33.70
C ILE A 563 33.58 3.12 -32.46
N HIS A 564 34.81 3.61 -32.24
CA HIS A 564 35.10 4.50 -31.11
C HIS A 564 34.38 5.85 -31.19
N GLN A 565 34.14 6.38 -32.39
CA GLN A 565 33.43 7.65 -32.59
C GLN A 565 31.92 7.51 -32.43
N GLN A 566 31.35 6.38 -32.84
CA GLN A 566 29.90 6.18 -32.89
C GLN A 566 29.32 5.51 -31.64
N LEU A 567 30.11 4.68 -30.94
CA LEU A 567 29.62 3.87 -29.81
C LEU A 567 30.36 4.22 -28.51
N GLY A 568 29.58 4.40 -27.44
CA GLY A 568 30.11 4.49 -26.08
C GLY A 568 30.69 3.17 -25.57
N ASP A 569 31.33 3.17 -24.40
CA ASP A 569 31.96 1.96 -23.87
C ASP A 569 30.93 0.96 -23.37
N SER A 570 30.96 -0.24 -23.96
CA SER A 570 30.11 -1.37 -23.60
C SER A 570 30.84 -2.69 -23.78
N VAL A 571 30.33 -3.76 -23.16
CA VAL A 571 30.87 -5.11 -23.32
C VAL A 571 30.81 -5.55 -24.78
N GLU A 572 29.70 -5.24 -25.46
CA GLU A 572 29.46 -5.57 -26.86
C GLU A 572 30.46 -4.86 -27.79
N LYS A 573 30.74 -3.58 -27.55
CA LYS A 573 31.76 -2.83 -28.32
C LYS A 573 33.14 -3.46 -28.16
N VAL A 574 33.54 -3.78 -26.93
CA VAL A 574 34.83 -4.41 -26.65
C VAL A 574 34.93 -5.78 -27.32
N LEU A 575 33.87 -6.58 -27.29
CA LEU A 575 33.84 -7.88 -27.98
C LEU A 575 33.94 -7.75 -29.50
N LEU A 576 33.29 -6.75 -30.11
CA LEU A 576 33.40 -6.50 -31.56
C LEU A 576 34.82 -6.05 -31.93
N ILE A 577 35.40 -5.09 -31.21
CA ILE A 577 36.79 -4.65 -31.46
C ILE A 577 37.75 -5.82 -31.31
N LYS A 578 37.58 -6.62 -30.25
CA LYS A 578 38.38 -7.82 -30.06
C LYS A 578 38.23 -8.80 -31.22
N ALA A 579 37.02 -9.04 -31.72
CA ALA A 579 36.80 -9.90 -32.88
C ALA A 579 37.47 -9.35 -34.17
N ILE A 580 37.49 -8.03 -34.36
CA ILE A 580 38.18 -7.38 -35.49
C ILE A 580 39.69 -7.59 -35.41
N LEU A 581 40.27 -7.43 -34.20
CA LEU A 581 41.69 -7.61 -33.92
C LEU A 581 42.10 -9.10 -33.98
N ASP A 582 41.31 -10.00 -33.39
CA ASP A 582 41.59 -11.45 -33.37
C ASP A 582 41.48 -12.08 -34.76
N GLY A 583 40.75 -11.44 -35.68
CA GLY A 583 40.78 -11.75 -37.12
C GLY A 583 42.16 -11.54 -37.79
N ASP A 584 43.22 -11.22 -37.05
CA ASP A 584 44.62 -11.21 -37.47
C ASP A 584 45.36 -12.53 -37.24
N GLN A 585 44.78 -13.53 -36.56
CA GLN A 585 45.47 -14.83 -36.46
C GLN A 585 45.42 -15.55 -37.82
N PRO A 586 46.56 -15.85 -38.45
CA PRO A 586 46.58 -16.71 -39.62
C PRO A 586 46.02 -18.06 -39.21
N SER A 587 45.15 -18.64 -40.04
CA SER A 587 44.94 -20.08 -40.04
C SER A 587 46.29 -20.73 -40.26
N ASN A 588 46.99 -21.10 -39.18
CA ASN A 588 48.07 -22.06 -39.27
C ASN A 588 47.39 -23.35 -39.73
N GLY A 589 47.42 -23.57 -41.04
CA GLY A 589 47.11 -24.85 -41.63
C GLY A 589 48.07 -25.86 -41.05
N GLU A 590 47.57 -26.68 -40.12
CA GLU A 590 48.10 -28.03 -39.97
C GLU A 590 47.64 -28.83 -41.20
N ALA A 591 48.38 -28.64 -42.28
CA ALA A 591 48.45 -29.61 -43.36
C ALA A 591 49.60 -30.58 -43.05
N GLN A 592 49.22 -31.83 -42.77
CA GLN A 592 49.92 -33.08 -43.05
C GLN A 592 51.35 -33.28 -42.49
N SER A 593 51.45 -34.24 -41.55
CA SER A 593 52.12 -35.53 -41.79
C SER A 593 51.62 -36.60 -40.82
#